data_AF-A0AAN0KAB9-F1
#
_entry.id   AF-A0AAN0KAB9-F1
#
_cell.length_a   1.000
_cell.length_b   1.000
_cell.length_c   1.000
_cell.angle_alpha   90.00
_cell.angle_beta   90.00
_cell.angle_gamma   90.00
#
_symmetry.space_group_name_H-M   'P 1'
#
loop_
_entity.id
_entity.type
_entity.pdbx_description
1 polymer ?
#
loop_
_entity_poly.entity_id
_entity_poly.type
_entity_poly.pdbx_seq_one_letter_code
_entity_poly.pdbx_strand_id
1 'polypeptide(L)' 'MIYYFAKLFSPSLERWPVQNCAEFKGVNQALLDGARLENLEVHTVKTISGEAFPMCSNCQTTIFGTIVTSG' A
#
# COMPACT_ATOMS: atom_id res chain seq x y z
N MET A 1 -9.54 -4.18 10.55
CA MET A 1 -10.23 -3.69 9.34
C MET A 1 -10.87 -2.30 9.48
N ILE A 2 -11.07 -1.75 10.68
CA ILE A 2 -11.79 -0.47 10.89
C ILE A 2 -10.90 0.77 10.65
N TYR A 3 -9.59 0.67 10.90
CA TYR A 3 -8.66 1.82 10.81
C TYR A 3 -8.37 2.32 9.38
N TYR A 4 -8.53 1.48 8.35
CA TYR A 4 -8.26 1.87 6.95
C TYR A 4 -9.35 2.74 6.34
N PHE A 5 -10.62 2.46 6.64
CA PHE A 5 -11.73 3.21 6.08
C PHE A 5 -11.65 4.69 6.44
N ALA A 6 -11.19 5.04 7.65
CA ALA A 6 -11.04 6.43 8.07
C ALA A 6 -9.99 7.22 7.25
N LYS A 7 -8.90 6.58 6.79
CA LYS A 7 -7.87 7.24 5.97
C LYS A 7 -8.22 7.33 4.48
N LEU A 8 -9.13 6.47 4.00
CA LEU A 8 -9.65 6.49 2.63
C LEU A 8 -10.47 7.75 2.32
N PHE A 9 -11.00 8.44 3.33
CA PHE A 9 -11.81 9.67 3.17
C PHE A 9 -11.02 10.98 3.31
N SER A 10 -9.70 10.91 3.53
CA SER A 10 -8.85 12.11 3.44
C SER A 10 -8.58 12.47 1.97
N PRO A 11 -8.36 13.76 1.64
CA PRO A 11 -7.97 14.13 0.28
C PRO A 11 -6.71 13.36 -0.13
N SER A 12 -6.70 12.86 -1.37
CA SER A 12 -5.58 12.14 -1.95
C SER A 12 -4.31 13.00 -1.96
N LEU A 13 -3.18 12.40 -1.60
CA LEU A 13 -1.85 13.01 -1.68
C LEU A 13 -1.25 12.93 -3.09
N GLU A 14 -1.93 12.24 -4.00
CA GLU A 14 -1.54 12.11 -5.41
C GLU A 14 -2.69 12.56 -6.34
N ARG A 15 -2.37 12.81 -7.62
CA ARG A 15 -3.36 13.16 -8.66
C ARG A 15 -4.38 12.05 -8.98
N TRP A 16 -4.20 10.85 -8.43
CA TRP A 16 -5.06 9.69 -8.62
C TRP A 16 -5.54 9.13 -7.26
N PRO A 17 -6.70 8.45 -7.22
CA PRO A 17 -7.21 7.86 -5.98
C PRO A 17 -6.36 6.67 -5.52
N VAL A 18 -6.27 6.44 -4.20
CA VAL A 18 -5.41 5.38 -3.61
C VAL A 18 -5.74 3.98 -4.13
N GLN A 19 -7.01 3.72 -4.48
CA GLN A 19 -7.49 2.46 -5.05
C GLN A 19 -6.84 2.13 -6.40
N ASN A 20 -6.20 3.11 -7.06
CA ASN A 20 -5.44 2.88 -8.27
C ASN A 20 -4.07 2.23 -8.02
N CYS A 21 -3.52 2.36 -6.81
CA CYS A 21 -2.17 1.93 -6.48
C CYS A 21 -2.07 0.40 -6.35
N ALA A 22 -0.94 -0.17 -6.78
CA ALA A 22 -0.70 -1.61 -6.72
C ALA A 22 -0.56 -2.08 -5.27
N GLU A 23 0.11 -1.27 -4.44
CA GLU A 23 0.37 -1.52 -3.03
C GLU A 23 -0.94 -1.61 -2.25
N PHE A 24 -1.88 -0.69 -2.53
CA PHE A 24 -3.22 -0.72 -1.92
C PHE A 24 -3.95 -2.03 -2.24
N LYS A 25 -3.96 -2.43 -3.51
CA LYS A 25 -4.65 -3.66 -3.95
C LYS A 25 -4.01 -4.91 -3.32
N GLY A 26 -2.68 -4.99 -3.31
CA GLY A 26 -1.94 -6.11 -2.74
C GLY A 26 -2.17 -6.26 -1.23
N VAL A 27 -1.98 -5.18 -0.48
CA VAL A 27 -2.21 -5.20 0.98
C VAL A 27 -3.67 -5.46 1.30
N ASN A 28 -4.62 -4.83 0.58
CA ASN A 28 -6.04 -5.05 0.84
C ASN A 28 -6.44 -6.52 0.63
N GLN A 29 -5.93 -7.17 -0.42
CA GLN A 29 -6.18 -8.60 -0.64
C GLN A 29 -5.58 -9.45 0.48
N ALA A 30 -4.32 -9.22 0.85
CA ALA A 30 -3.66 -9.97 1.93
C ALA A 30 -4.44 -9.87 3.27
N LEU A 31 -4.96 -8.69 3.59
CA LEU A 31 -5.79 -8.50 4.79
C LEU A 31 -7.14 -9.23 4.69
N LEU A 32 -7.78 -9.24 3.52
CA LEU A 32 -9.01 -10.02 3.28
C LEU A 32 -8.75 -11.53 3.42
N ASP A 33 -7.55 -11.97 3.08
CA ASP A 33 -7.10 -13.36 3.23
C ASP A 33 -6.68 -13.69 4.68
N GLY A 34 -6.81 -12.74 5.62
CA GLY A 34 -6.57 -12.94 7.05
C GLY A 34 -5.17 -12.57 7.53
N ALA A 35 -4.33 -11.97 6.68
CA ALA A 35 -3.04 -11.42 7.11
C ALA A 35 -3.23 -10.22 8.06
N ARG A 36 -2.16 -9.86 8.78
CA ARG A 36 -2.14 -8.72 9.71
C ARG A 36 -1.07 -7.76 9.22
N LEU A 37 -1.32 -6.45 9.18
CA LEU A 37 -0.32 -5.49 8.63
C LEU A 37 1.12 -5.69 9.14
N GLU A 38 1.27 -5.91 10.44
CA GLU A 38 2.57 -6.12 11.09
C GLU A 38 3.32 -7.37 10.62
N ASN A 39 2.65 -8.30 9.92
CA ASN A 39 3.24 -9.49 9.34
C ASN A 39 3.46 -9.39 7.82
N LEU A 40 3.19 -8.23 7.22
CA LEU A 40 3.38 -7.99 5.79
C LEU A 40 4.68 -7.22 5.55
N GLU A 41 5.51 -7.77 4.67
CA GLU A 41 6.59 -7.05 4.00
C GLU A 41 6.09 -6.61 2.62
N VAL A 42 6.28 -5.34 2.28
CA VAL A 42 5.78 -4.75 1.04
C VAL A 42 6.92 -4.11 0.26
N HIS A 43 7.13 -4.63 -0.95
CA HIS A 43 8.07 -4.08 -1.93
C HIS A 43 7.30 -3.54 -3.13
N THR A 44 7.69 -2.36 -3.60
CA THR A 44 7.17 -1.78 -4.83
C THR A 44 8.24 -1.91 -5.92
N VAL A 45 7.86 -2.47 -7.07
CA VAL A 45 8.77 -2.69 -8.21
C VAL A 45 8.13 -2.25 -9.52
N LYS A 46 8.94 -1.91 -10.52
CA LYS A 46 8.46 -1.76 -11.89
C LYS A 46 8.18 -3.14 -12.48
N THR A 47 6.98 -3.35 -13.03
CA THR A 47 6.58 -4.66 -13.58
C THR A 47 7.43 -5.12 -14.77
N ILE A 48 7.98 -4.18 -15.56
CA ILE A 48 8.76 -4.48 -16.76
C ILE A 48 10.20 -4.91 -16.40
N SER A 49 10.84 -4.23 -15.44
CA SER A 49 12.26 -4.44 -15.13
C SER A 49 12.50 -5.20 -13.82
N GLY A 50 11.49 -5.30 -12.95
CA GLY A 50 11.65 -5.83 -11.58
C GLY A 50 12.42 -4.90 -10.64
N GLU A 51 12.89 -3.74 -11.13
CA GLU A 51 13.62 -2.77 -10.32
C GLU A 51 12.74 -2.22 -9.20
N ALA A 52 13.34 -2.04 -8.02
CA ALA A 52 12.71 -1.32 -6.93
C ALA A 52 12.24 0.07 -7.38
N PHE A 53 11.04 0.42 -6.93
CA PHE A 53 10.39 1.67 -7.28
C PHE A 53 9.80 2.28 -6.02
N PRO A 54 9.91 3.61 -5.82
CA PRO A 54 9.38 4.24 -4.64
C PRO A 54 7.86 4.11 -4.57
N MET A 55 7.35 3.76 -3.39
CA MET A 55 5.93 3.79 -3.07
C MET A 55 5.41 5.23 -3.08
N CYS A 56 4.21 5.46 -3.60
CA CYS A 56 3.63 6.81 -3.63
C CYS A 56 3.16 7.30 -2.24
N SER A 57 2.94 8.61 -2.08
CA SER A 57 2.61 9.24 -0.80
C SER A 57 1.31 8.71 -0.20
N ASN A 58 0.33 8.42 -1.06
CA ASN A 58 -0.92 7.76 -0.68
C ASN A 58 -0.67 6.42 0.01
N CYS A 59 0.13 5.55 -0.60
CA CYS A 59 0.39 4.22 -0.06
C CYS A 59 1.28 4.28 1.17
N GLN A 60 2.32 5.11 1.21
CA GLN A 60 3.15 5.30 2.40
C GLN A 60 2.31 5.64 3.64
N THR A 61 1.27 6.47 3.47
CA THR A 61 0.36 6.85 4.55
C THR A 61 -0.68 5.76 4.85
N THR A 62 -1.19 5.11 3.82
CA THR A 62 -2.31 4.17 3.89
C THR A 62 -1.86 2.84 4.45
N ILE A 63 -0.70 2.31 4.03
CA ILE A 63 -0.14 1.04 4.50
C ILE A 63 0.88 1.18 5.64
N PHE A 64 0.86 2.32 6.32
CA PHE A 64 1.64 2.57 7.52
C PHE A 64 1.36 1.49 8.59
N GLY A 65 2.37 0.67 8.89
CA GLY A 65 2.28 -0.50 9.76
C GLY A 65 2.79 -1.80 9.13
N THR A 66 2.97 -1.84 7.81
CA THR A 66 3.75 -2.90 7.13
C THR A 66 5.26 -2.63 7.24
N ILE A 67 6.08 -3.66 7.09
CA ILE A 67 7.51 -3.49 6.89
C ILE A 67 7.71 -3.05 5.43
N VAL A 68 8.15 -1.80 5.25
CA VAL A 68 8.43 -1.24 3.92
C VAL A 68 9.93 -1.25 3.69
N THR A 69 10.37 -2.06 2.73
CA THR A 69 11.77 -2.19 2.33
C THR A 69 11.90 -1.82 0.85
N SER A 70 12.80 -0.88 0.55
CA SER A 70 13.28 -0.70 -0.81
C SER A 70 14.15 -1.91 -1.12
N GLY A 71 13.64 -2.83 -1.94
CA GLY A 71 14.43 -3.96 -2.46
C GLY A 71 15.67 -3.51 -3.20
#